data_AF-A0A3D1SXE2-F1
#
_entry.id   AF-A0A3D1SXE2-F1
#
_cell.length_a   1.000
_cell.length_b   1.000
_cell.length_c   1.000
_cell.angle_alpha   90.00
_cell.angle_beta   90.00
_cell.angle_gamma   90.00
#
_symmetry.space_group_name_H-M   'P 1'
#
loop_
_entity.id
_entity.type
_entity.pdbx_description
1 polymer ?
#
loop_
_entity_poly.entity_id
_entity_poly.type
_entity_poly.pdbx_seq_one_letter_code
_entity_poly.pdbx_strand_id
1 'polypeptide(L)'
;KVRKALSYDGPTFINAMAPCRLSWGIDPEDTVALTRMAVETCFWPLYEVEHGQTKLNYRPKEKKDLVDWLKRQTRFRHLFAPQNAGLLEQLQHETDARWQELLHSAS
;
A
#
# COMPACT_ATOMS: atom_id res chain seq x y z
N LYS A 1 13.15 5.73 9.36
CA LYS A 1 11.84 5.69 10.04
C LYS A 1 12.00 5.32 11.52
N VAL A 2 12.21 4.05 11.91
CA VAL A 2 12.30 3.65 13.34
C VAL A 2 13.30 4.47 14.15
N ARG A 3 14.57 4.56 13.72
CA ARG A 3 15.59 5.37 14.41
C ARG A 3 15.18 6.84 14.59
N LYS A 4 14.57 7.42 13.56
CA LYS A 4 14.09 8.82 13.56
C LYS A 4 12.92 9.01 14.53
N ALA A 5 11.99 8.06 14.55
CA ALA A 5 10.84 8.08 15.46
C ALA A 5 11.27 7.95 16.93
N LEU A 6 12.27 7.11 17.23
CA LEU A 6 12.81 6.95 18.58
C LEU A 6 13.62 8.16 19.07
N SER A 7 14.24 8.92 18.15
CA SER A 7 15.00 10.13 18.49
C SER A 7 14.15 11.39 18.59
N TYR A 8 12.85 11.31 18.29
CA TYR A 8 11.97 12.45 18.26
C TYR A 8 11.47 12.76 19.68
N ASP A 9 11.50 14.04 20.06
CA ASP A 9 11.06 14.49 21.39
C ASP A 9 9.54 14.68 21.40
N GLY A 10 8.82 13.56 21.50
CA GLY A 10 7.36 13.52 21.48
C GLY A 10 6.80 12.17 21.04
N PRO A 11 5.46 12.03 21.03
CA PRO A 11 4.82 10.81 20.56
C PRO A 11 5.07 10.61 19.06
N THR A 12 5.38 9.38 18.67
CA THR A 12 5.57 8.99 17.28
C THR A 12 4.74 7.76 16.93
N PHE A 13 4.37 7.64 15.65
CA PHE A 13 3.60 6.52 15.14
C PHE A 13 4.24 5.96 13.87
N ILE A 14 4.28 4.64 13.77
CA ILE A 14 4.73 3.92 12.57
C ILE A 14 3.66 2.91 12.19
N ASN A 15 3.11 3.06 10.99
CA ASN A 15 2.28 2.04 10.37
C ASN A 15 3.15 1.15 9.46
N ALA A 16 3.31 -0.12 9.84
CA ALA A 16 4.13 -1.08 9.12
C ALA A 16 3.28 -2.20 8.52
N MET A 17 3.38 -2.42 7.21
CA MET A 17 2.75 -3.58 6.56
C MET A 17 3.56 -4.83 6.87
N ALA A 18 2.92 -5.80 7.52
CA ALA A 18 3.45 -7.13 7.76
C ALA A 18 2.51 -8.17 7.14
N PRO A 19 2.77 -8.63 5.89
CA PRO A 19 1.95 -9.67 5.28
C PRO A 19 1.99 -10.96 6.12
N CYS A 20 0.81 -11.52 6.41
CA CYS A 20 0.71 -12.81 7.09
C CYS A 20 0.42 -13.88 6.05
N ARG A 21 1.41 -14.75 5.78
CA ARG A 21 1.31 -15.82 4.78
C ARG A 21 0.06 -16.70 4.91
N LEU A 22 -0.32 -17.02 6.15
CA LEU A 22 -1.48 -17.87 6.43
C LEU A 22 -2.79 -17.14 6.13
N SER A 23 -2.93 -15.90 6.63
CA SER A 23 -4.16 -15.12 6.47
C SER A 23 -4.35 -14.60 5.05
N TRP A 24 -3.27 -14.27 4.35
CA TRP A 24 -3.31 -13.74 2.99
C TRP A 24 -3.26 -14.85 1.93
N GLY A 25 -2.90 -16.07 2.35
CA GLY A 25 -2.67 -17.25 1.51
C GLY A 25 -1.68 -16.97 0.40
N ILE A 26 -0.47 -16.58 0.79
CA ILE A 26 0.65 -16.32 -0.12
C ILE A 26 1.77 -17.31 0.16
N ASP A 27 2.54 -17.65 -0.86
CA ASP A 27 3.69 -18.52 -0.68
C ASP A 27 4.80 -17.80 0.10
N PRO A 28 5.60 -18.53 0.91
CA PRO A 28 6.58 -17.92 1.80
C PRO A 28 7.63 -17.10 1.04
N GLU A 29 8.09 -17.63 -0.08
CA GLU A 29 9.07 -17.01 -0.98
C GLU A 29 8.57 -15.73 -1.63
N ASP A 30 7.26 -15.59 -1.83
CA ASP A 30 6.64 -14.43 -2.46
C ASP A 30 6.44 -13.24 -1.52
N THR A 31 6.59 -13.44 -0.19
CA THR A 31 6.28 -12.42 0.82
C THR A 31 6.93 -11.06 0.51
N VAL A 32 8.22 -11.05 0.19
CA VAL A 32 8.97 -9.80 -0.08
C VAL A 32 8.54 -9.16 -1.39
N ALA A 33 8.34 -9.97 -2.43
CA ALA A 33 7.89 -9.48 -3.74
C ALA A 33 6.49 -8.86 -3.64
N LEU A 34 5.58 -9.50 -2.90
CA LEU A 34 4.23 -9.02 -2.66
C LEU A 34 4.20 -7.72 -1.82
N THR A 35 5.04 -7.61 -0.79
CA THR A 35 5.17 -6.35 -0.03
C THR A 35 5.66 -5.22 -0.93
N ARG A 36 6.65 -5.48 -1.80
CA ARG A 36 7.15 -4.48 -2.74
C ARG A 36 6.05 -4.05 -3.71
N MET A 37 5.30 -5.00 -4.24
CA MET A 37 4.17 -4.72 -5.12
C MET A 37 3.11 -3.84 -4.45
N ALA A 38 2.82 -4.00 -3.15
CA ALA A 38 1.88 -3.14 -2.44
C ALA A 38 2.28 -1.65 -2.49
N VAL A 39 3.59 -1.37 -2.51
CA VAL A 39 4.14 -0.02 -2.65
C VAL A 39 4.10 0.42 -4.13
N GLU A 40 4.44 -0.47 -5.06
CA GLU A 40 4.44 -0.19 -6.51
C GLU A 40 3.04 0.07 -7.09
N THR A 41 1.99 -0.49 -6.48
CA THR A 41 0.58 -0.20 -6.83
C THR A 41 0.03 1.03 -6.12
N CYS A 42 0.82 1.68 -5.26
CA CYS A 42 0.41 2.76 -4.37
C CYS A 42 -0.70 2.40 -3.37
N PHE A 43 -1.04 1.12 -3.20
CA PHE A 43 -1.96 0.67 -2.15
C PHE A 43 -1.40 0.93 -0.76
N TRP A 44 -0.08 0.77 -0.60
CA TRP A 44 0.64 1.05 0.63
C TRP A 44 1.77 2.07 0.40
N PRO A 45 1.45 3.38 0.31
CA PRO A 45 2.43 4.39 -0.01
C PRO A 45 3.42 4.61 1.14
N LEU A 46 4.65 4.98 0.81
CA LEU A 46 5.69 5.27 1.80
C LEU A 46 5.89 6.78 1.91
N TYR A 47 5.43 7.35 3.02
CA TYR A 47 5.59 8.77 3.34
C TYR A 47 5.87 8.97 4.83
N GLU A 48 6.23 10.19 5.21
CA GLU A 48 6.41 10.68 6.57
C GLU A 48 5.62 11.98 6.71
N VAL A 49 5.03 12.23 7.88
CA VAL A 49 4.38 13.51 8.21
C VAL A 49 5.04 14.06 9.45
N GLU A 50 5.60 15.26 9.35
CA GLU A 50 6.34 15.92 10.42
C GLU A 50 5.90 17.38 10.51
N HIS A 51 5.48 17.83 11.69
CA HIS A 51 4.96 19.18 11.90
C HIS A 51 3.87 19.60 10.89
N GLY A 52 3.00 18.65 10.51
CA GLY A 52 1.94 18.86 9.51
C GLY A 52 2.42 18.85 8.05
N GLN A 53 3.71 18.73 7.79
CA GLN A 53 4.26 18.65 6.44
C GLN A 53 4.41 17.20 6.00
N THR A 54 3.85 16.87 4.84
CA THR A 54 3.94 15.52 4.29
C THR A 54 5.15 15.42 3.36
N LYS A 55 5.99 14.43 3.60
CA LYS A 55 7.12 14.08 2.74
C LYS A 55 6.90 12.71 2.13
N LEU A 56 6.74 12.65 0.81
CA LEU A 56 6.73 11.39 0.09
C LEU A 56 8.15 10.79 0.08
N ASN A 57 8.31 9.54 0.54
CA ASN A 57 9.60 8.86 0.55
C ASN A 57 9.86 8.02 -0.71
N TYR A 58 8.79 7.54 -1.34
CA TYR A 58 8.90 6.71 -2.53
C TYR A 58 7.80 7.03 -3.52
N ARG A 59 8.22 7.29 -4.76
CA ARG A 59 7.34 7.44 -5.92
C ARG A 59 7.71 6.34 -6.91
N PRO A 60 6.80 5.39 -7.22
CA PRO A 60 7.06 4.41 -8.28
C PRO A 60 7.36 5.13 -9.59
N LYS A 61 8.33 4.62 -10.37
CA LYS A 61 8.58 5.13 -11.73
C LYS A 61 7.41 4.85 -12.65
N GLU A 62 6.88 3.64 -12.51
CA GLU A 62 5.68 3.16 -13.18
C GLU A 62 4.80 2.55 -12.11
N LYS A 63 3.55 3.01 -12.03
CA LYS A 63 2.58 2.52 -11.06
C LYS A 63 1.94 1.25 -11.62
N LYS A 64 1.97 0.17 -10.84
CA LYS A 64 1.31 -1.08 -11.20
C LYS A 64 -0.19 -1.04 -10.90
N ASP A 65 -0.95 -1.91 -11.56
CA ASP A 65 -2.37 -2.08 -11.28
C ASP A 65 -2.59 -2.77 -9.93
N LEU A 66 -3.55 -2.27 -9.15
CA LEU A 66 -3.93 -2.85 -7.87
C LEU A 66 -4.37 -4.31 -8.05
N VAL A 67 -5.07 -4.58 -9.14
CA VAL A 67 -5.62 -5.89 -9.48
C VAL A 67 -4.53 -6.97 -9.52
N ASP A 68 -3.34 -6.66 -10.03
CA ASP A 68 -2.22 -7.62 -10.08
C ASP A 68 -1.70 -7.98 -8.70
N TRP A 69 -1.78 -7.05 -7.74
CA TRP A 69 -1.46 -7.31 -6.34
C TRP A 69 -2.57 -8.09 -5.63
N LEU A 70 -3.84 -7.79 -5.91
CA LEU A 70 -4.99 -8.50 -5.31
C LEU A 70 -5.03 -9.97 -5.76
N LYS A 71 -4.77 -10.27 -7.04
CA LYS A 71 -4.80 -11.63 -7.61
C LYS A 71 -3.85 -12.61 -6.90
N ARG A 72 -2.76 -12.12 -6.33
CA ARG A 72 -1.74 -12.95 -5.65
C ARG A 72 -2.13 -13.38 -4.24
N GLN A 73 -3.29 -12.97 -3.73
CA GLN A 73 -3.71 -13.21 -2.35
C GLN A 73 -5.04 -13.95 -2.32
N THR A 74 -5.09 -15.12 -1.69
CA THR A 74 -6.31 -15.94 -1.64
C THR A 74 -7.47 -15.24 -0.95
N ARG A 75 -7.18 -14.36 0.03
CA ARG A 75 -8.20 -13.57 0.75
C ARG A 75 -9.06 -12.71 -0.18
N PHE A 76 -8.56 -12.38 -1.38
CA PHE A 76 -9.26 -11.56 -2.38
C PHE A 76 -9.88 -12.38 -3.51
N ARG A 77 -9.78 -13.72 -3.49
CA ARG A 77 -10.30 -14.59 -4.56
C ARG A 77 -11.76 -14.33 -4.91
N HIS A 78 -12.59 -14.04 -3.91
CA HIS A 78 -14.02 -13.77 -4.09
C HIS A 78 -14.31 -12.49 -4.90
N LEU A 79 -13.38 -11.52 -4.91
CA LEU A 79 -13.52 -10.27 -5.68
C LEU A 79 -13.44 -10.52 -7.20
N PHE A 80 -12.88 -11.65 -7.63
CA PHE A 80 -12.71 -11.99 -9.05
C PHE A 80 -13.88 -12.76 -9.67
N ALA A 81 -14.96 -12.97 -8.92
CA ALA A 81 -16.19 -13.51 -9.47
C ALA A 81 -16.85 -12.49 -10.42
N PRO A 82 -17.47 -12.90 -11.55
CA PRO A 82 -18.00 -11.96 -12.55
C PRO A 82 -18.96 -10.89 -12.00
N GLN A 83 -19.76 -11.24 -10.99
CA GLN A 83 -20.67 -10.32 -10.32
C GLN A 83 -19.99 -9.18 -9.56
N ASN A 84 -18.69 -9.30 -9.27
CA ASN A 84 -17.90 -8.34 -8.52
C ASN A 84 -16.97 -7.50 -9.40
N ALA A 85 -17.07 -7.58 -10.74
CA ALA A 85 -16.19 -6.85 -11.65
C ALA A 85 -16.16 -5.34 -11.37
N GLY A 86 -17.32 -4.72 -11.12
CA GLY A 86 -17.40 -3.30 -10.77
C GLY A 86 -16.72 -2.94 -9.44
N LEU A 87 -16.61 -3.89 -8.50
CA LEU A 87 -15.92 -3.66 -7.24
C LEU A 87 -14.41 -3.56 -7.42
N LEU A 88 -13.83 -4.33 -8.35
CA LEU A 88 -12.40 -4.24 -8.67
C LEU A 88 -12.05 -2.87 -9.26
N GLU A 89 -12.89 -2.35 -10.16
CA GLU A 89 -12.74 -1.01 -10.73
C GLU A 89 -12.85 0.07 -9.65
N GLN A 90 -13.83 -0.06 -8.75
CA GLN A 90 -13.98 0.85 -7.61
C GLN A 90 -12.74 0.86 -6.71
N LEU A 91 -12.20 -0.31 -6.35
CA LEU A 91 -11.00 -0.41 -5.51
C LEU A 91 -9.77 0.21 -6.19
N GLN A 92 -9.63 0.04 -7.51
CA GLN A 92 -8.57 0.68 -8.30
C GLN A 92 -8.71 2.21 -8.22
N HIS A 93 -9.91 2.73 -8.51
CA HIS A 93 -10.20 4.16 -8.48
C HIS A 93 -9.96 4.77 -7.08
N GLU A 94 -10.39 4.10 -6.01
CA GLU A 94 -10.15 4.54 -4.64
C GLU A 94 -8.66 4.60 -4.29
N THR A 95 -7.88 3.61 -4.74
CA THR A 95 -6.42 3.59 -4.54
C THR A 95 -5.76 4.75 -5.30
N ASP A 96 -6.20 5.02 -6.51
CA ASP A 96 -5.67 6.09 -7.34
C ASP A 96 -6.02 7.48 -6.78
N ALA A 97 -7.26 7.66 -6.32
CA ALA A 97 -7.71 8.90 -5.68
C ALA A 97 -6.89 9.22 -4.42
N ARG A 98 -6.74 8.25 -3.50
CA ARG A 98 -5.91 8.41 -2.29
C ARG A 98 -4.46 8.71 -2.61
N TRP A 99 -3.93 8.11 -3.67
CA TRP A 99 -2.58 8.40 -4.13
C TRP A 99 -2.44 9.85 -4.64
N GLN A 100 -3.41 10.36 -5.40
CA GLN A 100 -3.41 11.77 -5.84
C GLN A 100 -3.54 12.74 -4.67
N GLU A 101 -4.41 12.45 -3.70
CA GLU A 101 -4.53 13.25 -2.47
C GLU A 101 -3.20 13.33 -1.71
N LEU A 102 -2.49 12.21 -1.59
CA LEU A 102 -1.17 12.17 -0.98
C LEU A 102 -0.15 13.00 -1.77
N LEU A 103 -0.15 12.93 -3.10
CA LEU A 103 0.74 13.73 -3.94
C LEU A 103 0.46 15.23 -3.76
N HIS A 104 -0.81 15.63 -3.72
CA HIS A 104 -1.19 17.01 -3.46
C HIS A 104 -0.74 17.48 -2.07
N SER A 105 -0.91 16.64 -1.05
CA SER A 105 -0.51 16.95 0.34
C SER A 105 1.01 17.02 0.54
N ALA A 106 1.78 16.37 -0.33
CA ALA A 106 3.24 16.33 -0.31
C ALA A 106 3.91 17.36 -1.23
N SER A 107 3.12 18.21 -1.89
CA SER A 107 3.57 19.28 -2.80
C SER A 107 3.96 20.55 -2.07
#